data_AF-C9K0G6-F1
#
_entry.id   AF-C9K0G6-F1
#
_cell.length_a   1.000
_cell.length_b   1.000
_cell.length_c   1.000
_cell.angle_alpha   90.00
_cell.angle_beta   90.00
_cell.angle_gamma   90.00
#
_symmetry.space_group_name_H-M   'P 1'
#
loop_
_entity.id
_entity.type
_entity.pdbx_description
1 polymer ?
#
loop_
_entity_poly.entity_id
_entity_poly.type
_entity_poly.pdbx_seq_one_letter_code
_entity_poly.pdbx_strand_id
1 'polypeptide(L)'
;MSGQRGDWTSALWQLLFRVLSPLPAGNALASLALEVQARLVKSALCSQGYPRLALAQLPEDGSQGSRELLLALSWLLARGPVPEQMLAQARVPLGDEMTVCQCEALASPGPPAPHMEAEGPVDVRHVQWLMGKLRFRWRQLVSSQQEQCALLSKIHLYTRGCHSDQSLSHLSVTEAEMLRDPEGGQQLLRTLERENQRLEAVLAWRRSELVFWRWM
;
A
#
# COMPACT_ATOMS: atom_id res chain seq x y z
N MET A 1 -1.38 -3.84 -41.83
CA MET A 1 -0.48 -3.64 -40.66
C MET A 1 -1.31 -3.28 -39.43
N SER A 2 -2.17 -4.20 -38.97
CA SER A 2 -3.29 -3.89 -38.07
C SER A 2 -3.23 -4.62 -36.72
N GLY A 3 -2.16 -5.36 -36.44
CA GLY A 3 -2.09 -6.31 -35.33
C GLY A 3 -1.62 -5.75 -33.97
N GLN A 4 -1.06 -4.54 -33.90
CA GLN A 4 -0.40 -4.03 -32.68
C GLN A 4 -1.27 -3.13 -31.78
N ARG A 5 -2.49 -2.78 -32.17
CA ARG A 5 -3.31 -1.83 -31.37
C ARG A 5 -4.06 -2.47 -30.20
N GLY A 6 -4.31 -3.78 -30.23
CA GLY A 6 -4.97 -4.49 -29.13
C GLY A 6 -4.10 -4.55 -27.88
N ASP A 7 -2.81 -4.84 -28.04
CA ASP A 7 -1.89 -5.15 -26.95
C ASP A 7 -1.75 -4.03 -25.91
N TRP A 8 -1.66 -2.77 -26.36
CA TRP A 8 -1.46 -1.62 -25.48
C TRP A 8 -2.69 -1.30 -24.63
N THR A 9 -3.88 -1.54 -25.19
CA THR A 9 -5.15 -1.22 -24.53
C THR A 9 -5.42 -2.22 -23.41
N SER A 10 -5.13 -3.50 -23.65
CA SER A 10 -5.11 -4.55 -22.61
C SER A 10 -4.10 -4.25 -21.50
N ALA A 11 -2.89 -3.77 -21.85
CA ALA A 11 -1.88 -3.39 -20.87
C ALA A 11 -2.34 -2.21 -19.98
N LEU A 12 -3.05 -1.22 -20.54
CA LEU A 12 -3.62 -0.10 -19.77
C LEU A 12 -4.69 -0.55 -18.77
N TRP A 13 -5.57 -1.48 -19.16
CA TRP A 13 -6.53 -2.08 -18.24
C TRP A 13 -5.83 -2.80 -17.07
N GLN A 14 -4.81 -3.60 -17.37
CA GLN A 14 -4.02 -4.27 -16.34
C GLN A 14 -3.30 -3.28 -15.41
N LEU A 15 -2.78 -2.19 -15.96
CA LEU A 15 -2.14 -1.13 -15.18
C LEU A 15 -3.14 -0.45 -14.24
N LEU A 16 -4.29 -0.03 -14.74
CA LEU A 16 -5.35 0.57 -13.92
C LEU A 16 -5.84 -0.40 -12.85
N PHE A 17 -5.97 -1.68 -13.19
CA PHE A 17 -6.33 -2.71 -12.22
C PHE A 17 -5.31 -2.80 -11.09
N ARG A 18 -4.01 -2.84 -11.41
CA ARG A 18 -2.94 -2.89 -10.41
C ARG A 18 -2.88 -1.64 -9.52
N VAL A 19 -3.19 -0.47 -10.08
CA VAL A 19 -3.23 0.80 -9.33
C VAL A 19 -4.42 0.82 -8.35
N LEU A 20 -5.57 0.28 -8.76
CA LEU A 20 -6.81 0.30 -7.99
C LEU A 20 -6.96 -0.89 -7.03
N SER A 21 -6.24 -1.99 -7.25
CA SER A 21 -6.28 -3.17 -6.40
C SER A 21 -5.49 -2.97 -5.11
N PRO A 22 -6.01 -3.35 -3.93
CA PRO A 22 -5.25 -3.34 -2.69
C PRO A 22 -4.10 -4.36 -2.76
N LEU A 23 -2.86 -3.89 -2.56
CA LEU A 23 -1.63 -4.62 -2.89
C LEU A 23 -1.14 -5.69 -1.87
N PRO A 24 -1.95 -6.30 -0.98
CA PRO A 24 -1.60 -7.62 -0.46
C PRO A 24 -2.49 -8.73 -1.02
N ALA A 25 -3.44 -8.43 -1.90
CA ALA A 25 -4.28 -9.45 -2.53
C ALA A 25 -3.49 -10.09 -3.68
N GLY A 26 -2.74 -11.14 -3.35
CA GLY A 26 -1.63 -11.69 -4.13
C GLY A 26 -1.94 -12.15 -5.56
N ASN A 27 -0.96 -12.84 -6.15
CA ASN A 27 -0.90 -13.31 -7.54
C ASN A 27 -2.20 -13.90 -8.12
N ALA A 28 -3.15 -14.35 -7.28
CA ALA A 28 -4.48 -14.84 -7.65
C ALA A 28 -5.39 -13.81 -8.35
N LEU A 29 -5.34 -12.51 -8.01
CA LEU A 29 -6.12 -11.48 -8.71
C LEU A 29 -5.45 -11.05 -10.03
N ALA A 30 -4.13 -11.15 -10.11
CA ALA A 30 -3.38 -10.87 -11.32
C ALA A 30 -3.61 -11.93 -12.43
N SER A 31 -4.05 -13.14 -12.06
CA SER A 31 -4.41 -14.22 -13.00
C SER A 31 -5.85 -14.19 -13.50
N LEU A 32 -6.66 -13.20 -13.09
CA LEU A 32 -8.03 -13.06 -13.60
C LEU A 32 -8.06 -12.73 -15.08
N ALA A 33 -9.10 -13.22 -15.77
CA ALA A 33 -9.39 -12.84 -17.15
C ALA A 33 -9.54 -11.31 -17.27
N LEU A 34 -9.08 -10.76 -18.40
CA LEU A 34 -9.05 -9.32 -18.66
C LEU A 34 -10.43 -8.66 -18.49
N GLU A 35 -11.49 -9.34 -18.91
CA GLU A 35 -12.86 -8.87 -18.75
C GLU A 35 -13.25 -8.63 -17.28
N VAL A 36 -12.82 -9.53 -16.39
CA VAL A 36 -13.10 -9.41 -14.96
C VAL A 36 -12.30 -8.24 -14.37
N GLN A 37 -11.05 -8.06 -14.79
CA GLN A 37 -10.24 -6.92 -14.40
C GLN A 37 -10.89 -5.60 -14.87
N ALA A 38 -11.40 -5.55 -16.10
CA ALA A 38 -12.08 -4.38 -16.65
C ALA A 38 -13.35 -4.01 -15.86
N ARG A 39 -14.18 -4.99 -15.48
CA ARG A 39 -15.35 -4.76 -14.60
C ARG A 39 -14.96 -4.16 -13.26
N LEU A 40 -13.92 -4.69 -12.63
CA LEU A 40 -13.44 -4.23 -11.34
C LEU A 40 -12.84 -2.82 -11.41
N VAL A 41 -12.10 -2.50 -12.49
CA VAL A 41 -11.60 -1.14 -12.72
C VAL A 41 -12.76 -0.17 -12.89
N LYS A 42 -13.78 -0.52 -13.69
CA LYS A 42 -14.97 0.31 -13.87
C LYS A 42 -15.69 0.57 -12.54
N SER A 43 -15.96 -0.46 -11.76
CA SER A 43 -16.66 -0.31 -10.48
C SER A 43 -15.85 0.49 -9.46
N ALA A 44 -14.52 0.29 -9.40
CA ALA A 44 -13.63 1.05 -8.53
C ALA A 44 -13.52 2.54 -8.93
N LEU A 45 -13.43 2.84 -10.24
CA LEU A 45 -13.44 4.23 -10.71
C LEU A 45 -14.79 4.91 -10.42
N CYS A 46 -15.90 4.20 -10.60
CA CYS A 46 -17.23 4.72 -10.25
C CYS A 46 -17.35 5.01 -8.76
N SER A 47 -16.90 4.11 -7.88
CA SER A 47 -16.97 4.32 -6.42
C SER A 47 -16.05 5.45 -5.95
N GLN A 48 -14.94 5.69 -6.65
CA GLN A 48 -14.06 6.84 -6.42
C GLN A 48 -14.58 8.16 -7.01
N GLY A 49 -15.68 8.14 -7.78
CA GLY A 49 -16.31 9.33 -8.36
C GLY A 49 -15.69 9.80 -9.68
N TYR A 50 -15.16 8.90 -10.51
CA TYR A 50 -14.66 9.26 -11.84
C TYR A 50 -15.81 9.80 -12.73
N PRO A 51 -15.72 11.03 -13.26
CA PRO A 51 -16.87 11.72 -13.83
C PRO A 51 -17.25 11.31 -15.26
N ARG A 52 -16.37 10.59 -15.99
CA ARG A 52 -16.60 10.30 -17.42
C ARG A 52 -17.32 8.97 -17.63
N LEU A 53 -18.59 9.06 -18.05
CA LEU A 53 -19.43 7.90 -18.40
C LEU A 53 -18.94 7.11 -19.63
N ALA A 54 -18.15 7.74 -20.51
CA ALA A 54 -17.60 7.08 -21.70
C ALA A 54 -16.78 5.82 -21.36
N LEU A 55 -16.13 5.78 -20.20
CA LEU A 55 -15.36 4.63 -19.75
C LEU A 55 -16.25 3.44 -19.34
N ALA A 56 -17.45 3.70 -18.81
CA ALA A 56 -18.40 2.64 -18.46
C ALA A 56 -18.92 1.91 -19.72
N GLN A 57 -19.01 2.63 -20.84
CA GLN A 57 -19.52 2.14 -22.12
C GLN A 57 -18.50 1.32 -22.93
N LEU A 58 -17.23 1.26 -22.51
CA LEU A 58 -16.20 0.54 -23.24
C LEU A 58 -16.40 -0.99 -23.20
N PRO A 59 -16.09 -1.71 -24.29
CA PRO A 59 -16.05 -3.16 -24.28
C PRO A 59 -14.96 -3.67 -23.33
N GLU A 60 -15.21 -4.82 -22.71
CA GLU A 60 -14.34 -5.40 -21.68
C GLU A 60 -13.21 -6.26 -22.25
N ASP A 61 -13.26 -6.51 -23.55
CA ASP A 61 -12.30 -7.32 -24.31
C ASP A 61 -10.95 -6.61 -24.49
N GLY A 62 -10.82 -5.38 -24.00
CA GLY A 62 -9.59 -4.57 -24.11
C GLY A 62 -9.27 -4.11 -25.53
N SER A 63 -10.18 -4.24 -26.49
CA SER A 63 -9.93 -3.95 -27.90
C SER A 63 -9.96 -2.45 -28.25
N GLN A 64 -10.62 -1.62 -27.43
CA GLN A 64 -10.84 -0.19 -27.67
C GLN A 64 -10.82 0.63 -26.37
N GLY A 65 -10.70 1.96 -26.50
CA GLY A 65 -10.81 2.88 -25.36
C GLY A 65 -9.51 3.38 -24.75
N SER A 66 -8.37 3.26 -25.46
CA SER A 66 -7.06 3.68 -24.95
C SER A 66 -7.04 5.14 -24.48
N ARG A 67 -7.77 6.04 -25.14
CA ARG A 67 -7.91 7.45 -24.74
C ARG A 67 -8.60 7.60 -23.38
N GLU A 68 -9.74 6.94 -23.21
CA GLU A 68 -10.54 6.99 -21.98
C GLU A 68 -9.79 6.38 -20.80
N LEU A 69 -9.00 5.31 -21.05
CA LEU A 69 -8.13 4.68 -20.06
C LEU A 69 -6.97 5.60 -19.67
N LEU A 70 -6.33 6.28 -20.62
CA LEU A 70 -5.29 7.27 -20.33
C LEU A 70 -5.83 8.45 -19.52
N LEU A 71 -7.06 8.89 -19.80
CA LEU A 71 -7.73 9.93 -19.02
C LEU A 71 -8.10 9.49 -17.61
N ALA A 72 -8.49 8.22 -17.44
CA ALA A 72 -8.74 7.66 -16.12
C ALA A 72 -7.44 7.55 -15.31
N LEU A 73 -6.36 7.10 -15.95
CA LEU A 73 -5.03 7.04 -15.35
C LEU A 73 -4.55 8.45 -14.96
N SER A 74 -4.65 9.43 -15.86
CA SER A 74 -4.26 10.80 -15.56
C SER A 74 -5.09 11.38 -14.43
N TRP A 75 -6.39 11.09 -14.38
CA TRP A 75 -7.24 11.53 -13.27
C TRP A 75 -6.80 10.93 -11.93
N LEU A 76 -6.43 9.64 -11.90
CA LEU A 76 -5.88 9.01 -10.69
C LEU A 76 -4.56 9.68 -10.26
N LEU A 77 -3.64 9.89 -11.21
CA LEU A 77 -2.35 10.54 -10.97
C LEU A 77 -2.50 12.00 -10.49
N ALA A 78 -3.52 12.71 -10.96
CA ALA A 78 -3.78 14.10 -10.57
C ALA A 78 -4.37 14.25 -9.15
N ARG A 79 -5.08 13.23 -8.64
CA ARG A 79 -5.76 13.30 -7.33
C ARG A 79 -4.83 13.06 -6.15
N GLY A 80 -3.67 12.48 -6.36
CA GLY A 80 -2.76 12.20 -5.27
C GLY A 80 -1.50 11.45 -5.70
N PRO A 81 -0.58 11.21 -4.75
CA PRO A 81 0.71 10.61 -5.01
C PRO A 81 0.60 9.09 -5.15
N VAL A 82 -0.05 8.63 -6.22
CA VAL A 82 -0.26 7.20 -6.52
C VAL A 82 1.07 6.42 -6.52
N PRO A 83 2.16 6.90 -7.16
CA PRO A 83 3.45 6.20 -7.11
C PRO A 83 3.98 6.04 -5.67
N GLU A 84 3.88 7.08 -4.85
CA GLU A 84 4.33 7.05 -3.46
C GLU A 84 3.48 6.12 -2.60
N GLN A 85 2.18 6.06 -2.83
CA GLN A 85 1.29 5.12 -2.14
C GLN A 85 1.63 3.67 -2.49
N MET A 86 1.94 3.40 -3.76
CA MET A 86 2.40 2.07 -4.20
C MET A 86 3.76 1.71 -3.60
N LEU A 87 4.68 2.69 -3.51
CA LEU A 87 5.97 2.49 -2.84
C LEU A 87 5.79 2.23 -1.34
N ALA A 88 4.96 3.01 -0.65
CA ALA A 88 4.71 2.86 0.79
C ALA A 88 4.14 1.48 1.14
N GLN A 89 3.27 0.94 0.30
CA GLN A 89 2.71 -0.41 0.46
C GLN A 89 3.72 -1.53 0.14
N ALA A 90 4.72 -1.23 -0.69
CA ALA A 90 5.74 -2.20 -1.05
C ALA A 90 6.86 -2.32 0.00
N ARG A 91 7.04 -1.29 0.85
CA ARG A 91 8.16 -1.14 1.78
C ARG A 91 8.40 -2.38 2.62
N VAL A 92 9.59 -2.95 2.48
CA VAL A 92 10.14 -3.93 3.42
C VAL A 92 10.56 -3.15 4.67
N PRO A 93 9.97 -3.45 5.84
CA PRO A 93 10.45 -2.86 7.09
C PRO A 93 11.86 -3.36 7.34
N LEU A 94 12.83 -2.45 7.32
CA LEU A 94 14.23 -2.74 7.58
C LEU A 94 14.60 -2.16 8.94
N GLY A 95 15.19 -3.01 9.79
CA GLY A 95 15.63 -2.65 11.13
C GLY A 95 14.56 -2.78 12.20
N ASP A 96 14.89 -2.26 13.38
CA ASP A 96 14.13 -2.47 14.60
C ASP A 96 13.11 -1.34 14.82
N GLU A 97 12.29 -1.07 13.80
CA GLU A 97 11.24 -0.07 13.88
C GLU A 97 10.20 -0.50 14.92
N MET A 98 10.21 0.17 16.06
CA MET A 98 9.17 0.01 17.05
C MET A 98 8.06 1.00 16.73
N THR A 99 6.93 0.49 16.25
CA THR A 99 5.72 1.31 16.10
C THR A 99 5.27 1.73 17.50
N VAL A 100 5.72 2.92 17.91
CA VAL A 100 5.10 3.59 19.04
C VAL A 100 3.63 3.74 18.66
N CYS A 101 2.71 3.35 19.54
CA CYS A 101 1.28 3.62 19.34
C CYS A 101 1.05 5.13 19.33
N GLN A 102 1.34 5.75 18.19
CA GLN A 102 1.08 7.13 17.91
C GLN A 102 -0.42 7.22 17.65
N CYS A 103 -1.18 7.49 18.71
CA CYS A 103 -2.56 7.97 18.61
C CYS A 103 -2.62 9.39 17.97
N GLU A 104 -1.67 9.77 17.12
CA GLU A 104 -1.64 11.05 16.44
C GLU A 104 -2.71 11.14 15.35
N ALA A 105 -3.19 9.99 14.85
CA ALA A 105 -4.36 9.92 13.96
C ALA A 105 -5.66 10.45 14.61
N LEU A 106 -5.72 10.54 15.96
CA LEU A 106 -6.85 11.14 16.67
C LEU A 106 -6.73 12.66 16.82
N ALA A 107 -5.58 13.25 16.48
CA ALA A 107 -5.33 14.70 16.56
C ALA A 107 -5.49 15.41 15.21
N SER A 108 -5.60 14.66 14.10
CA SER A 108 -6.04 15.23 12.82
C SER A 108 -7.53 15.55 12.91
N PRO A 109 -7.98 16.77 12.57
CA PRO A 109 -9.39 17.02 12.35
C PRO A 109 -9.82 16.13 11.18
N GLY A 110 -10.45 15.00 11.50
CA GLY A 110 -11.05 14.13 10.51
C GLY A 110 -12.06 14.91 9.66
N PRO A 111 -12.41 14.42 8.45
CA PRO A 111 -13.50 15.01 7.68
C PRO A 111 -14.72 15.18 8.59
N PRO A 112 -15.47 16.30 8.48
CA PRO A 112 -16.62 16.55 9.32
C PRO A 112 -17.50 15.31 9.30
N ALA A 113 -17.71 14.73 10.48
CA ALA A 113 -18.54 13.55 10.62
C ALA A 113 -19.86 13.83 9.90
N PRO A 114 -20.35 12.92 9.04
CA PRO A 114 -21.67 13.11 8.43
C PRO A 114 -22.65 13.39 9.57
N HIS A 115 -23.43 14.44 9.44
CA HIS A 115 -24.50 14.79 10.38
C HIS A 115 -25.49 13.61 10.39
N MET A 116 -25.22 12.61 11.22
CA MET A 116 -26.21 11.64 11.63
C MET A 116 -26.99 12.32 12.74
N GLU A 117 -28.20 12.76 12.42
CA GLU A 117 -29.23 12.94 13.44
C GLU A 117 -29.29 11.62 14.21
N ALA A 118 -28.97 11.68 15.50
CA ALA A 118 -29.00 10.52 16.38
C ALA A 118 -30.46 10.14 16.62
N GLU A 119 -31.06 9.48 15.63
CA GLU A 119 -32.38 8.88 15.72
C GLU A 119 -32.31 7.67 16.66
N GLY A 120 -32.44 7.94 17.96
CA GLY A 120 -32.67 6.93 19.00
C GLY A 120 -31.89 7.14 20.31
N PRO A 121 -32.42 6.63 21.45
CA PRO A 121 -31.70 6.69 22.72
C PRO A 121 -30.44 5.82 22.66
N VAL A 122 -29.28 6.45 22.84
CA VAL A 122 -28.00 5.74 22.93
C VAL A 122 -27.99 4.84 24.16
N ASP A 123 -27.84 3.53 23.97
CA ASP A 123 -27.72 2.58 25.09
C ASP A 123 -26.41 2.80 25.85
N VAL A 124 -26.51 3.43 27.02
CA VAL A 124 -25.38 3.74 27.91
C VAL A 124 -24.61 2.47 28.29
N ARG A 125 -25.28 1.31 28.42
CA ARG A 125 -24.63 0.04 28.76
C ARG A 125 -23.74 -0.43 27.62
N HIS A 126 -24.19 -0.27 26.38
CA HIS A 126 -23.41 -0.59 25.19
C HIS A 126 -22.14 0.28 25.11
N VAL A 127 -22.27 1.59 25.36
CA VAL A 127 -21.12 2.51 25.39
C VAL A 127 -20.12 2.15 26.48
N GLN A 128 -20.61 1.83 27.69
CA GLN A 128 -19.75 1.39 28.80
C GLN A 128 -19.01 0.08 28.46
N TRP A 129 -19.67 -0.87 27.81
CA TRP A 129 -19.06 -2.11 27.36
C TRP A 129 -18.00 -1.88 26.26
N LEU A 130 -18.28 -1.02 25.28
CA LEU A 130 -17.31 -0.62 24.25
C LEU A 130 -16.07 0.05 24.88
N MET A 131 -16.28 0.93 25.85
CA MET A 131 -15.18 1.57 26.58
C MET A 131 -14.36 0.55 27.39
N GLY A 132 -15.01 -0.44 28.00
CA GLY A 132 -14.33 -1.56 28.67
C GLY A 132 -13.47 -2.38 27.69
N LYS A 133 -14.02 -2.71 26.52
CA LYS A 133 -13.29 -3.40 25.44
C LYS A 133 -12.09 -2.60 24.95
N LEU A 134 -12.25 -1.30 24.73
CA LEU A 134 -11.16 -0.42 24.29
C LEU A 134 -10.03 -0.38 25.33
N ARG A 135 -10.37 -0.21 26.61
CA ARG A 135 -9.39 -0.24 27.72
C ARG A 135 -8.65 -1.56 27.80
N PHE A 136 -9.35 -2.68 27.62
CA PHE A 136 -8.72 -4.01 27.60
C PHE A 136 -7.75 -4.16 26.43
N ARG A 137 -8.17 -3.80 25.21
CA ARG A 137 -7.32 -3.83 24.01
C ARG A 137 -6.10 -2.93 24.16
N TRP A 138 -6.27 -1.74 24.74
CA TRP A 138 -5.17 -0.82 25.02
C TRP A 138 -4.13 -1.45 25.96
N ARG A 139 -4.57 -2.06 27.07
CA ARG A 139 -3.66 -2.75 28.00
C ARG A 139 -2.92 -3.91 27.34
N GLN A 140 -3.62 -4.70 26.53
CA GLN A 140 -3.01 -5.79 25.79
C GLN A 140 -1.94 -5.30 24.80
N LEU A 141 -2.21 -4.19 24.10
CA LEU A 141 -1.28 -3.56 23.17
C LEU A 141 -0.02 -3.05 23.89
N VAL A 142 -0.19 -2.35 25.03
CA VAL A 142 0.93 -1.88 25.85
C VAL A 142 1.77 -3.05 26.37
N SER A 143 1.13 -4.12 26.86
CA SER A 143 1.84 -5.32 27.31
C SER A 143 2.64 -5.98 26.18
N SER A 144 2.06 -6.09 24.99
CA SER A 144 2.74 -6.63 23.80
C SER A 144 3.93 -5.77 23.40
N GLN A 145 3.78 -4.44 23.45
CA GLN A 145 4.88 -3.52 23.12
C GLN A 145 6.03 -3.66 24.12
N GLN A 146 5.74 -3.78 25.42
CA GLN A 146 6.75 -4.00 26.45
C GLN A 146 7.49 -5.33 26.25
N GLU A 147 6.78 -6.40 25.90
CA GLU A 147 7.38 -7.68 25.58
C GLU A 147 8.30 -7.59 24.36
N GLN A 148 7.86 -6.91 23.30
CA GLN A 148 8.68 -6.66 22.11
C GLN A 148 9.95 -5.86 22.46
N CYS A 149 9.85 -4.79 23.26
CA CYS A 149 11.01 -4.04 23.76
C CYS A 149 11.99 -4.96 24.52
N ALA A 150 11.46 -5.82 25.40
CA ALA A 150 12.28 -6.71 26.22
C ALA A 150 13.02 -7.74 25.35
N LEU A 151 12.35 -8.33 24.35
CA LEU A 151 12.98 -9.25 23.41
C LEU A 151 14.03 -8.54 22.54
N LEU A 152 13.72 -7.35 22.04
CA LEU A 152 14.63 -6.56 21.23
C LEU A 152 15.91 -6.21 22.01
N SER A 153 15.77 -5.74 23.25
CA SER A 153 16.91 -5.43 24.11
C SER A 153 17.82 -6.64 24.36
N LYS A 154 17.26 -7.85 24.45
CA LYS A 154 18.05 -9.08 24.57
C LYS A 154 18.89 -9.32 23.32
N ILE A 155 18.29 -9.16 22.14
CA ILE A 155 19.02 -9.30 20.87
C ILE A 155 20.18 -8.31 20.85
N HIS A 156 19.93 -7.02 21.11
CA HIS A 156 20.96 -5.99 21.13
C HIS A 156 22.08 -6.26 22.15
N LEU A 157 21.71 -6.77 23.34
CA LEU A 157 22.68 -7.12 24.36
C LEU A 157 23.56 -8.29 23.94
N TYR A 158 22.98 -9.34 23.34
CA TYR A 158 23.71 -10.54 22.93
C TYR A 158 24.54 -10.34 21.66
N THR A 159 24.16 -9.40 20.79
CA THR A 159 24.89 -9.09 19.56
C THR A 159 25.85 -7.91 19.71
N ARG A 160 26.12 -7.49 20.95
CA ARG A 160 26.97 -6.33 21.23
C ARG A 160 28.41 -6.58 20.78
N GLY A 161 28.95 -5.68 19.98
CA GLY A 161 30.30 -5.75 19.40
C GLY A 161 30.40 -6.65 18.16
N CYS A 162 29.30 -7.22 17.68
CA CYS A 162 29.28 -8.06 16.49
C CYS A 162 29.15 -7.27 15.18
N HIS A 163 28.85 -5.96 15.25
CA HIS A 163 28.65 -5.12 14.08
C HIS A 163 30.01 -4.58 13.55
N SER A 164 30.14 -4.46 12.22
CA SER A 164 31.39 -4.03 11.57
C SER A 164 31.58 -2.50 11.56
N ASP A 165 30.48 -1.75 11.53
CA ASP A 165 30.48 -0.29 11.70
C ASP A 165 30.71 0.07 13.17
N GLN A 166 31.70 0.93 13.44
CA GLN A 166 32.06 1.37 14.79
C GLN A 166 30.98 2.26 15.44
N SER A 167 30.08 2.85 14.64
CA SER A 167 28.96 3.65 15.14
C SER A 167 27.80 2.81 15.68
N LEU A 168 27.69 1.55 15.22
CA LEU A 168 26.65 0.62 15.65
C LEU A 168 27.27 -0.43 16.55
N SER A 169 26.76 -0.55 17.77
CA SER A 169 27.34 -1.46 18.77
C SER A 169 26.69 -2.83 18.80
N HIS A 170 25.62 -3.07 18.04
CA HIS A 170 24.84 -4.31 18.05
C HIS A 170 24.24 -4.58 16.67
N LEU A 171 23.81 -5.83 16.44
CA LEU A 171 23.06 -6.21 15.24
C LEU A 171 21.57 -5.96 15.46
N SER A 172 20.88 -5.52 14.40
CA SER A 172 19.42 -5.48 14.31
C SER A 172 18.81 -6.89 14.29
N VAL A 173 17.49 -6.98 14.49
CA VAL A 173 16.74 -8.25 14.39
C VAL A 173 16.94 -8.87 13.02
N THR A 174 16.80 -8.08 11.96
CA THR A 174 16.96 -8.56 10.58
C THR A 174 18.37 -9.08 10.31
N GLU A 175 19.41 -8.42 10.85
CA GLU A 175 20.79 -8.88 10.70
C GLU A 175 21.06 -10.16 11.49
N ALA A 176 20.54 -10.24 12.73
CA ALA A 176 20.64 -11.45 13.54
C ALA A 176 19.92 -12.65 12.88
N GLU A 177 18.77 -12.41 12.25
CA GLU A 177 18.04 -13.44 11.49
C GLU A 177 18.80 -13.88 10.24
N MET A 178 19.42 -12.95 9.49
CA MET A 178 20.24 -13.30 8.33
C MET A 178 21.44 -14.19 8.69
N LEU A 179 22.05 -13.99 9.86
CA LEU A 179 23.12 -14.86 10.35
C LEU A 179 22.63 -16.25 10.73
N ARG A 180 21.40 -16.35 11.25
CA ARG A 180 20.77 -17.61 11.64
C ARG A 180 20.28 -18.41 10.42
N ASP A 181 19.73 -17.72 9.43
CA ASP A 181 19.14 -18.30 8.23
C ASP A 181 19.64 -17.58 6.96
N PRO A 182 20.71 -18.10 6.32
CA PRO A 182 21.27 -17.48 5.12
C PRO A 182 20.34 -17.58 3.91
N GLU A 183 19.44 -18.58 3.85
CA GLU A 183 18.45 -18.68 2.76
C GLU A 183 17.39 -17.59 2.88
N GLY A 184 16.93 -17.33 4.10
CA GLY A 184 16.09 -16.17 4.44
C GLY A 184 16.73 -14.86 4.03
N GLY A 185 18.03 -14.69 4.28
CA GLY A 185 18.80 -13.53 3.81
C GLY A 185 18.79 -13.34 2.29
N GLN A 186 18.93 -14.42 1.51
CA GLN A 186 18.81 -14.35 0.04
C GLN A 186 17.40 -13.97 -0.42
N GLN A 187 16.36 -14.38 0.30
CA GLN A 187 14.99 -13.98 0.01
C GLN A 187 14.75 -12.50 0.32
N LEU A 188 15.28 -12.01 1.43
CA LEU A 188 15.25 -10.60 1.78
C LEU A 188 15.95 -9.76 0.71
N LEU A 189 17.16 -10.15 0.31
CA LEU A 189 17.92 -9.46 -0.75
C LEU A 189 17.13 -9.37 -2.06
N ARG A 190 16.56 -10.49 -2.52
CA ARG A 190 15.69 -10.50 -3.72
C ARG A 190 14.47 -9.59 -3.58
N THR A 191 13.97 -9.41 -2.36
CA THR A 191 12.84 -8.51 -2.11
C THR A 191 13.29 -7.06 -2.19
N LEU A 192 14.40 -6.71 -1.54
CA LEU A 192 15.01 -5.37 -1.61
C LEU A 192 15.41 -4.97 -3.02
N GLU A 193 15.95 -5.89 -3.83
CA GLU A 193 16.25 -5.63 -5.24
C GLU A 193 14.98 -5.25 -6.02
N ARG A 194 13.85 -5.93 -5.79
CA ARG A 194 12.56 -5.58 -6.41
C ARG A 194 12.05 -4.22 -5.93
N GLU A 195 12.24 -3.89 -4.67
CA GLU A 195 11.90 -2.56 -4.16
C GLU A 195 12.74 -1.48 -4.82
N ASN A 196 14.05 -1.71 -4.95
CA ASN A 196 14.95 -0.76 -5.57
C ASN A 196 14.60 -0.55 -7.04
N GLN A 197 14.28 -1.63 -7.77
CA GLN A 197 13.75 -1.53 -9.14
C GLN A 197 12.46 -0.69 -9.23
N ARG A 198 11.56 -0.82 -8.25
CA ARG A 198 10.34 0.01 -8.19
C ARG A 198 10.67 1.48 -7.92
N LEU A 199 11.60 1.76 -7.01
CA LEU A 199 12.08 3.11 -6.72
C LEU A 199 12.71 3.75 -7.96
N GLU A 200 13.59 3.04 -8.65
CA GLU A 200 14.20 3.48 -9.91
C GLU A 200 13.14 3.77 -10.98
N ALA A 201 12.12 2.91 -11.11
CA ALA A 201 11.02 3.12 -12.04
C ALA A 201 10.21 4.38 -11.71
N VAL A 202 9.97 4.67 -10.42
CA VAL A 202 9.31 5.90 -9.99
C VAL A 202 10.18 7.12 -10.26
N LEU A 203 11.50 7.05 -10.02
CA LEU A 203 12.43 8.13 -10.37
C LEU A 203 12.46 8.40 -11.87
N ALA A 204 12.46 7.35 -12.69
CA ALA A 204 12.37 7.46 -14.15
C ALA A 204 11.05 8.12 -14.56
N TRP A 205 9.92 7.69 -13.98
CA TRP A 205 8.62 8.33 -14.18
C TRP A 205 8.66 9.81 -13.85
N ARG A 206 9.17 10.19 -12.65
CA ARG A 206 9.26 11.59 -12.20
C ARG A 206 10.06 12.47 -13.16
N ARG A 207 11.11 11.94 -13.79
CA ARG A 207 11.87 12.67 -14.84
C ARG A 207 11.04 12.91 -16.11
N SER A 208 10.14 11.99 -16.46
CA SER A 208 9.28 12.05 -17.65
C SER A 208 7.89 12.65 -17.40
N GLU A 209 7.52 12.91 -16.15
CA GLU A 209 6.17 13.29 -15.74
C GLU A 209 5.70 14.58 -16.42
N LEU A 210 6.58 15.59 -16.55
CA LEU A 210 6.25 16.83 -17.25
C LEU A 210 5.93 16.60 -18.73
N VAL A 211 6.57 15.63 -19.38
CA VAL A 211 6.30 15.30 -20.79
C VAL A 211 4.93 14.65 -20.90
N PHE A 212 4.61 13.73 -19.99
CA PHE A 212 3.29 13.11 -19.91
C PHE A 212 2.18 14.17 -19.76
N TRP A 213 2.33 15.11 -18.82
CA TRP A 213 1.33 16.16 -18.60
C TRP A 213 1.22 17.18 -19.73
N ARG A 214 2.27 17.38 -20.52
CA ARG A 214 2.18 18.19 -21.75
C ARG A 214 1.38 17.52 -22.86
N TRP A 215 1.31 16.19 -22.83
CA TRP A 215 0.60 15.41 -23.83
C TRP A 215 -0.88 15.20 -23.47
N MET A 216 -1.19 15.08 -22.17
CA MET A 216 -2.55 14.96 -21.64
C MET A 216 -3.35 16.26 -21.72
#